data_AF-A0A519UV85-F1
#
_entry.id   AF-A0A519UV85-F1
#
_cell.length_a   1.000
_cell.length_b   1.000
_cell.length_c   1.000
_cell.angle_alpha   90.00
_cell.angle_beta   90.00
_cell.angle_gamma   90.00
#
_symmetry.space_group_name_H-M   'P 1'
#
loop_
_entity.id
_entity.type
_entity.pdbx_description
1 polymer ?
#
loop_
_entity_poly.entity_id
_entity_poly.type
_entity_poly.pdbx_seq_one_letter_code
_entity_poly.pdbx_strand_id
1 'polypeptide(L)'
;MVRGILAALRPDPLTVQLQARLAVAGLPWQEVAAYLTGLVATETLDAESLMVTVQALEASGQRSDAQAAADSLPAFEQALAASPAASLRRLALAALRAQATQAAGWTTALRTRLHQYRADPAPLVAAAAQFTFPPPLGEEVLNAP
;
A
#
# COMPACT_ATOMS: atom_id res chain seq x y z
N MET A 1 18.62 11.27 0.18
CA MET A 1 18.60 11.69 1.61
C MET A 1 17.93 10.65 2.51
N VAL A 2 16.69 10.24 2.24
CA VAL A 2 15.93 9.27 3.07
C VAL A 2 16.67 7.95 3.32
N ARG A 3 17.35 7.38 2.32
CA ARG A 3 18.17 6.16 2.49
C ARG A 3 19.20 6.27 3.62
N GLY A 4 19.85 7.43 3.77
CA GLY A 4 20.85 7.66 4.82
C GLY A 4 20.22 7.73 6.22
N ILE A 5 19.06 8.36 6.34
CA ILE A 5 18.30 8.42 7.59
C ILE A 5 17.83 7.02 7.99
N LEU A 6 17.28 6.25 7.04
CA LEU A 6 16.87 4.87 7.29
C LEU A 6 18.04 3.96 7.66
N ALA A 7 19.23 4.18 7.09
CA ALA A 7 20.42 3.45 7.49
C ALA A 7 20.86 3.77 8.93
N ALA A 8 20.76 5.04 9.35
CA ALA A 8 21.10 5.46 10.71
C ALA A 8 20.09 4.95 11.76
N LEU A 9 18.80 4.87 11.41
CA LEU A 9 17.75 4.42 12.32
C LEU A 9 17.64 2.89 12.43
N ARG A 10 18.10 2.14 11.42
CA ARG A 10 17.95 0.68 11.30
C ARG A 10 18.33 -0.11 12.55
N PRO A 11 19.41 0.22 13.30
CA PRO A 11 19.78 -0.55 14.48
C PRO A 11 18.80 -0.42 15.65
N ASP A 12 17.95 0.62 15.67
CA ASP A 12 17.04 0.89 16.77
C ASP A 12 15.61 0.36 16.48
N PRO A 13 15.18 -0.74 17.11
CA PRO A 13 13.86 -1.33 16.89
C PRO A 13 12.71 -0.42 17.36
N LEU A 14 12.96 0.55 18.25
CA LEU A 14 11.93 1.49 18.71
C LEU A 14 11.53 2.50 17.63
N THR A 15 12.28 2.55 16.53
CA THR A 15 12.05 3.50 15.44
C THR A 15 11.34 2.90 14.23
N VAL A 16 10.94 1.62 14.27
CA VAL A 16 10.33 0.91 13.11
C VAL A 16 9.14 1.68 12.52
N GLN A 17 8.27 2.24 13.36
CA GLN A 17 7.14 3.06 12.90
C GLN A 17 7.58 4.30 12.11
N LEU A 18 8.61 5.00 12.59
CA LEU A 18 9.18 6.17 11.91
C LEU A 18 9.87 5.74 10.61
N GLN A 19 10.64 4.66 10.65
CA GLN A 19 11.32 4.13 9.47
C GLN A 19 10.32 3.74 8.38
N ALA A 20 9.21 3.07 8.72
CA ALA A 20 8.17 2.71 7.76
C ALA A 20 7.53 3.94 7.11
N ARG A 21 7.22 4.98 7.89
CA ARG A 21 6.69 6.26 7.37
C ARG A 21 7.67 6.94 6.41
N LEU A 22 8.95 7.01 6.79
CA LEU A 22 10.00 7.60 5.96
C LEU A 22 10.23 6.79 4.67
N ALA A 23 10.20 5.46 4.76
CA ALA A 23 10.32 4.58 3.61
C ALA A 23 9.19 4.85 2.60
N VAL A 24 7.94 4.82 3.03
CA VAL A 24 6.77 5.09 2.18
C VAL A 24 6.80 6.49 1.58
N ALA A 25 7.21 7.49 2.36
CA ALA A 25 7.23 8.88 1.92
C ALA A 25 8.34 9.21 0.91
N GLY A 26 9.49 8.52 0.98
CA GLY A 26 10.69 9.01 0.31
C GLY A 26 11.52 7.99 -0.47
N LEU A 27 11.21 6.69 -0.38
CA LEU A 27 11.85 5.69 -1.23
C LEU A 27 11.03 5.45 -2.52
N PRO A 28 11.69 4.95 -3.58
CA PRO A 28 11.00 4.34 -4.72
C PRO A 28 10.22 3.10 -4.26
N TRP A 29 9.10 2.80 -4.91
CA TRP A 29 8.21 1.74 -4.44
C TRP A 29 8.86 0.34 -4.44
N GLN A 30 9.78 0.06 -5.37
CA GLN A 30 10.53 -1.19 -5.37
C GLN A 30 11.38 -1.35 -4.09
N GLU A 31 12.01 -0.27 -3.63
CA GLU A 31 12.77 -0.26 -2.38
C GLU A 31 11.86 -0.34 -1.15
N VAL A 32 10.67 0.29 -1.19
CA VAL A 32 9.67 0.13 -0.14
C VAL A 32 9.24 -1.34 -0.02
N ALA A 33 8.98 -2.02 -1.13
CA ALA A 33 8.60 -3.43 -1.12
C ALA A 33 9.70 -4.31 -0.51
N ALA A 34 10.96 -4.10 -0.91
CA ALA A 34 12.10 -4.80 -0.36
C ALA A 34 12.26 -4.54 1.15
N TYR A 35 12.12 -3.27 1.57
CA TYR A 35 12.20 -2.87 2.98
C TYR A 35 11.13 -3.53 3.84
N LEU A 36 9.86 -3.46 3.43
CA LEU A 36 8.73 -4.05 4.16
C LEU A 36 8.82 -5.58 4.22
N THR A 37 9.28 -6.20 3.13
CA THR A 37 9.53 -7.66 3.09
C THR A 37 10.62 -8.04 4.09
N GLY A 38 11.68 -7.24 4.20
CA GLY A 38 12.71 -7.40 5.23
C GLY A 38 12.13 -7.33 6.65
N LEU A 39 11.29 -6.33 6.94
CA LEU A 39 10.69 -6.18 8.27
C LEU A 39 9.81 -7.37 8.69
N VAL A 40 9.09 -7.96 7.73
CA VAL A 40 8.26 -9.15 7.97
C VAL A 40 9.13 -10.39 8.15
N ALA A 41 10.18 -10.54 7.34
CA ALA A 41 11.10 -11.68 7.43
C ALA A 41 11.87 -11.71 8.77
N THR A 42 12.13 -10.55 9.38
CA THR A 42 12.77 -10.43 10.69
C THR A 42 11.79 -10.34 11.86
N GLU A 43 10.49 -10.52 11.61
CA GLU A 43 9.42 -10.40 12.62
C GLU A 43 9.39 -9.05 13.37
N THR A 44 10.00 -8.02 12.78
CA THR A 44 10.06 -6.65 13.34
C THR A 44 8.83 -5.81 13.00
N LEU A 45 8.03 -6.24 12.03
CA LEU A 45 6.75 -5.61 11.73
C LEU A 45 5.67 -6.13 12.68
N ASP A 46 5.65 -5.61 13.90
CA ASP A 46 4.60 -5.86 14.87
C ASP A 46 3.23 -5.29 14.41
N ALA A 47 2.17 -5.55 15.19
CA ALA A 47 0.81 -5.13 14.85
C ALA A 47 0.63 -3.60 14.79
N GLU A 48 1.28 -2.83 15.66
CA GLU A 48 1.20 -1.36 15.65
C GLU A 48 1.98 -0.79 14.47
N SER A 49 3.19 -1.30 14.24
CA SER A 49 4.05 -0.96 13.11
C SER A 49 3.39 -1.28 11.77
N LEU A 50 2.70 -2.42 11.67
CA LEU A 50 1.85 -2.76 10.53
C LEU A 50 0.78 -1.69 10.30
N MET A 51 0.04 -1.31 11.35
CA MET A 51 -1.04 -0.35 11.21
C MET A 51 -0.57 1.07 10.87
N VAL A 52 0.57 1.48 11.41
CA VAL A 52 1.21 2.75 11.03
C VAL A 52 1.62 2.73 9.55
N THR A 53 2.15 1.61 9.07
CA THR A 53 2.53 1.46 7.66
C THR A 53 1.31 1.47 6.74
N VAL A 54 0.22 0.81 7.13
CA VAL A 54 -1.08 0.85 6.43
C VAL A 54 -1.54 2.31 6.24
N GLN A 55 -1.54 3.10 7.30
CA GLN A 55 -1.97 4.50 7.24
C GLN A 55 -1.06 5.34 6.35
N ALA A 56 0.26 5.14 6.42
CA ALA A 56 1.23 5.82 5.57
C ALA A 56 1.00 5.50 4.07
N LEU A 57 0.74 4.23 3.75
CA LEU A 57 0.43 3.80 2.39
C LEU A 57 -0.89 4.40 1.89
N GLU A 58 -1.94 4.38 2.69
CA GLU A 58 -3.25 4.96 2.31
C GLU A 58 -3.14 6.46 2.02
N ALA A 59 -2.32 7.19 2.77
CA ALA A 59 -2.04 8.61 2.53
C ALA A 59 -1.15 8.87 1.30
N SER A 60 -0.44 7.86 0.79
CA SER A 60 0.54 8.03 -0.28
C SER A 60 -0.05 8.25 -1.67
N GLY A 61 -1.36 8.04 -1.85
CA GLY A 61 -2.04 8.22 -3.14
C GLY A 61 -1.99 9.67 -3.67
N GLN A 62 -1.71 10.64 -2.80
CA GLN A 62 -1.55 12.06 -3.14
C GLN A 62 -0.09 12.45 -3.44
N ARG A 63 0.85 11.50 -3.41
CA ARG A 63 2.27 11.76 -3.70
C ARG A 63 2.42 12.20 -5.15
N SER A 64 2.76 13.47 -5.36
CA SER A 64 2.91 14.11 -6.69
C SER A 64 4.26 13.85 -7.36
N ASP A 65 4.99 12.79 -6.97
CA ASP A 65 6.36 12.60 -7.45
C ASP A 65 6.39 12.11 -8.90
N ALA A 66 6.85 13.00 -9.80
CA ALA A 66 7.19 12.70 -11.19
C ALA A 66 8.24 11.57 -11.35
N GLN A 67 8.97 11.22 -10.28
CA GLN A 67 9.92 10.12 -10.23
C GLN A 67 9.25 8.72 -10.17
N ALA A 68 7.94 8.64 -9.94
CA ALA A 68 7.16 7.40 -9.82
C ALA A 68 6.67 6.81 -11.16
N ALA A 69 7.13 7.35 -12.30
CA ALA A 69 6.66 6.92 -13.62
C ALA A 69 7.17 5.53 -14.04
N ALA A 70 8.29 5.04 -13.47
CA ALA A 70 8.83 3.70 -13.73
C ALA A 70 8.47 2.68 -12.63
N ASP A 71 8.45 3.12 -11.37
CA ASP A 71 8.01 2.35 -10.22
C ASP A 71 6.58 2.74 -9.88
N SER A 72 5.61 2.04 -10.46
CA SER A 72 4.20 2.41 -10.27
C SER A 72 3.64 1.79 -8.98
N LEU A 73 2.83 2.55 -8.25
CA LEU A 73 2.09 2.06 -7.09
C LEU A 73 1.25 0.78 -7.38
N PRO A 74 0.66 0.59 -8.59
CA PRO A 74 0.09 -0.69 -9.00
C PRO A 74 1.06 -1.88 -8.97
N ALA A 75 2.29 -1.72 -9.49
CA ALA A 75 3.28 -2.81 -9.49
C ALA A 75 3.72 -3.18 -8.06
N PHE A 76 3.85 -2.17 -7.19
CA PHE A 76 4.11 -2.36 -5.76
C PHE A 76 3.00 -3.16 -5.07
N GLU A 77 1.75 -2.78 -5.30
CA GLU A 77 0.59 -3.49 -4.76
C GLU A 77 0.59 -4.95 -5.20
N GLN A 78 0.77 -5.23 -6.49
CA GLN A 78 0.83 -6.60 -7.01
C GLN A 78 1.98 -7.43 -6.43
N ALA A 79 3.17 -6.83 -6.27
CA ALA A 79 4.31 -7.50 -5.68
C ALA A 79 4.04 -7.94 -4.23
N LEU A 80 3.41 -7.08 -3.43
CA LEU A 80 3.04 -7.42 -2.06
C LEU A 80 1.86 -8.40 -1.99
N ALA A 81 0.90 -8.28 -2.91
CA ALA A 81 -0.26 -9.17 -3.00
C ALA A 81 0.13 -10.64 -3.26
N ALA A 82 1.23 -10.85 -3.99
CA ALA A 82 1.76 -12.18 -4.30
C ALA A 82 2.46 -12.87 -3.10
N SER A 83 2.65 -12.16 -1.98
CA SER A 83 3.36 -12.69 -0.82
C SER A 83 2.54 -13.73 -0.04
N PRO A 84 3.16 -14.79 0.49
CA PRO A 84 2.51 -15.72 1.41
C PRO A 84 2.17 -15.06 2.76
N ALA A 85 2.85 -13.96 3.14
CA ALA A 85 2.61 -13.28 4.40
C ALA A 85 1.35 -12.41 4.38
N ALA A 86 0.41 -12.68 5.30
CA ALA A 86 -0.84 -11.92 5.41
C ALA A 86 -0.61 -10.43 5.72
N SER A 87 0.46 -10.09 6.45
CA SER A 87 0.85 -8.71 6.72
C SER A 87 1.20 -7.94 5.44
N LEU A 88 1.96 -8.54 4.52
CA LEU A 88 2.30 -7.92 3.25
C LEU A 88 1.06 -7.76 2.34
N ARG A 89 0.19 -8.77 2.27
CA ARG A 89 -1.08 -8.64 1.54
C ARG A 89 -2.00 -7.58 2.14
N ARG A 90 -1.96 -7.36 3.46
CA ARG A 90 -2.68 -6.27 4.14
C ARG A 90 -2.14 -4.89 3.76
N LEU A 91 -0.83 -4.76 3.55
CA LEU A 91 -0.19 -3.54 3.04
C LEU A 91 -0.51 -3.33 1.56
N ALA A 92 -0.58 -4.40 0.77
CA ALA A 92 -1.01 -4.37 -0.63
C ALA A 92 -2.43 -3.79 -0.78
N LEU A 93 -3.38 -4.21 0.07
CA LEU A 93 -4.72 -3.62 0.11
C LEU A 93 -4.70 -2.11 0.42
N ALA A 94 -3.82 -1.65 1.31
CA ALA A 94 -3.65 -0.22 1.57
C ALA A 94 -3.15 0.55 0.33
N ALA A 95 -2.21 -0.05 -0.41
CA ALA A 95 -1.75 0.51 -1.69
C ALA A 95 -2.85 0.53 -2.76
N LEU A 96 -3.73 -0.49 -2.81
CA LEU A 96 -4.92 -0.48 -3.67
C LEU A 96 -5.85 0.70 -3.34
N ARG A 97 -6.11 0.93 -2.06
CA ARG A 97 -6.93 2.07 -1.61
C ARG A 97 -6.28 3.40 -1.97
N ALA A 98 -4.96 3.52 -1.84
CA ALA A 98 -4.21 4.70 -2.25
C ALA A 98 -4.33 4.97 -3.76
N GLN A 99 -4.24 3.93 -4.62
CA GLN A 99 -4.48 4.05 -6.07
C GLN A 99 -5.87 4.64 -6.35
N ALA A 100 -6.90 4.22 -5.60
CA ALA A 100 -8.26 4.73 -5.77
C ALA A 100 -8.47 6.19 -5.32
N THR A 101 -7.48 6.83 -4.67
CA THR A 101 -7.51 8.27 -4.35
C THR A 101 -6.90 9.15 -5.43
N GLN A 102 -6.31 8.55 -6.47
CA GLN A 102 -5.79 9.26 -7.63
C GLN A 102 -6.94 9.75 -8.52
N ALA A 103 -6.64 10.61 -9.50
CA ALA A 103 -7.66 11.27 -10.34
C ALA A 103 -8.64 10.31 -11.04
N ALA A 104 -8.18 9.09 -11.41
CA ALA A 104 -9.03 8.07 -12.02
C ALA A 104 -10.02 7.41 -11.05
N GLY A 105 -9.83 7.58 -9.74
CA GLY A 105 -10.69 7.01 -8.71
C GLY A 105 -10.74 5.47 -8.76
N TRP A 106 -11.90 4.92 -8.39
CA TRP A 106 -12.16 3.48 -8.47
C TRP A 106 -12.47 3.04 -9.90
N THR A 107 -11.57 2.27 -10.50
CA THR A 107 -11.75 1.66 -11.82
C THR A 107 -12.27 0.22 -11.72
N THR A 108 -12.73 -0.35 -12.84
CA THR A 108 -13.09 -1.78 -12.92
C THR A 108 -11.94 -2.68 -12.46
N ALA A 109 -10.71 -2.39 -12.89
CA ALA A 109 -9.53 -3.16 -12.51
C ALA A 109 -9.27 -3.13 -10.99
N LEU A 110 -9.40 -1.95 -10.35
CA LEU A 110 -9.25 -1.82 -8.90
C LEU A 110 -10.34 -2.57 -8.13
N ARG A 111 -11.59 -2.58 -8.64
CA ARG A 111 -12.68 -3.36 -8.04
C ARG A 111 -12.45 -4.86 -8.17
N THR A 112 -11.97 -5.34 -9.31
CA THR A 112 -11.61 -6.76 -9.48
C THR A 112 -10.56 -7.18 -8.46
N ARG A 113 -9.51 -6.36 -8.26
CA ARG A 113 -8.51 -6.61 -7.21
C ARG A 113 -9.12 -6.55 -5.80
N LEU A 114 -10.01 -5.59 -5.52
CA LEU A 114 -10.71 -5.54 -4.23
C LEU A 114 -11.51 -6.82 -3.95
N HIS A 115 -12.17 -7.39 -4.96
CA HIS A 115 -12.86 -8.68 -4.82
C HIS A 115 -11.91 -9.82 -4.47
N GLN A 116 -10.70 -9.83 -5.02
CA GLN A 116 -9.66 -10.82 -4.66
C GLN A 116 -9.26 -10.66 -3.18
N TYR A 117 -9.04 -9.43 -2.70
CA TYR A 117 -8.74 -9.19 -1.29
C TYR A 117 -9.88 -9.58 -0.34
N ARG A 118 -11.15 -9.42 -0.75
CA ARG A 118 -12.30 -9.89 0.04
C ARG A 118 -12.36 -11.41 0.15
N ALA A 119 -11.82 -12.13 -0.83
CA ALA A 119 -11.72 -13.58 -0.85
C ALA A 119 -10.39 -14.10 -0.26
N ASP A 120 -9.54 -13.24 0.30
CA ASP A 120 -8.26 -13.66 0.89
C ASP A 120 -8.51 -14.65 2.05
N PRO A 121 -7.75 -15.75 2.14
CA PRO A 121 -7.92 -16.71 3.23
C PRO A 121 -7.56 -16.14 4.61
N ALA A 122 -6.77 -15.07 4.69
CA ALA A 122 -6.38 -14.46 5.95
C ALA A 122 -7.44 -13.44 6.42
N PRO A 123 -8.02 -13.61 7.63
CA PRO A 123 -8.99 -12.66 8.18
C PRO A 123 -8.46 -11.22 8.27
N LEU A 124 -7.16 -11.06 8.54
CA LEU A 124 -6.47 -9.76 8.56
C LEU A 124 -6.68 -8.95 7.27
N VAL A 125 -6.75 -9.63 6.12
CA VAL A 125 -6.89 -9.03 4.80
C VAL A 125 -8.36 -8.95 4.40
N ALA A 126 -9.09 -10.07 4.45
CA ALA A 126 -10.47 -10.17 4.01
C ALA A 126 -11.40 -9.23 4.80
N ALA A 127 -11.26 -9.16 6.13
CA ALA A 127 -12.09 -8.29 6.95
C ALA A 127 -11.85 -6.80 6.61
N ALA A 128 -10.60 -6.40 6.37
CA ALA A 128 -10.27 -5.04 5.97
C ALA A 128 -10.84 -4.69 4.58
N ALA A 129 -10.83 -5.64 3.64
CA ALA A 129 -11.36 -5.46 2.29
C ALA A 129 -12.90 -5.45 2.25
N GLN A 130 -13.55 -6.18 3.16
CA GLN A 130 -15.01 -6.32 3.20
C GLN A 130 -15.71 -4.98 3.41
N PHE A 131 -15.11 -4.08 4.21
CA PHE A 131 -15.67 -2.76 4.52
C PHE A 131 -15.13 -1.63 3.65
N THR A 132 -14.46 -1.95 2.55
CA THR A 132 -14.12 -0.96 1.52
C THR A 132 -15.28 -0.87 0.53
N PHE A 133 -15.93 0.30 0.43
CA PHE A 133 -17.10 0.51 -0.44
C PHE A 133 -16.77 1.53 -1.54
N PRO A 134 -16.40 1.07 -2.75
CA PRO A 134 -16.20 1.96 -3.89
C PRO A 134 -17.51 2.70 -4.25
N PRO A 135 -17.50 4.03 -4.50
CA PRO A 135 -18.66 4.75 -5.03
C PRO A 135 -19.05 4.17 -6.40
N PRO A 136 -20.27 4.30 -6.94
CA PRO A 136 -20.59 3.82 -8.28
C PRO A 136 -19.55 4.24 -9.34
N LEU A 137 -19.29 3.39 -10.34
CA LEU A 137 -18.54 3.87 -11.50
C LEU A 137 -19.38 4.97 -12.13
N GLY A 138 -18.79 6.15 -12.37
CA GLY A 138 -19.51 7.21 -13.06
C GLY A 138 -20.02 6.67 -14.39
N GLU A 139 -21.32 6.75 -14.62
CA GLU A 139 -21.81 6.68 -16.00
C GLU A 139 -21.07 7.79 -16.75
N GLU A 140 -20.44 7.46 -17.88
CA GLU A 140 -20.12 8.48 -18.87
C GLU A 140 -21.37 9.36 -19.00
N VAL A 141 -21.19 10.68 -18.90
CA VAL A 141 -22.26 11.65 -19.10
C VAL A 141 -22.84 11.39 -20.49
N LEU A 142 -23.83 10.52 -20.55
CA LEU A 142 -24.57 10.12 -21.73
C LEU A 142 -25.50 11.29 -22.01
N ASN A 143 -25.01 12.17 -22.89
CA ASN A 143 -25.78 13.11 -23.70
C ASN A 143 -26.91 13.84 -22.98
N ALA A 144 -26.64 15.06 -22.49
CA ALA A 144 -27.66 16.08 -22.48
C ALA A 144 -27.74 16.69 -23.91
N PRO A 145 -28.85 16.52 -24.65
CA PRO A 145 -29.13 17.33 -25.84
C PRO A 145 -29.41 18.79 -25.49
#